data_AF-A0A9J7MXP1-F1
#
_entry.id   AF-A0A9J7MXP1-F1
#
_cell.length_a   1.000
_cell.length_b   1.000
_cell.length_c   1.000
_cell.angle_alpha   90.00
_cell.angle_beta   90.00
_cell.angle_gamma   90.00
#
_symmetry.space_group_name_H-M   'P 1'
#
loop_
_entity.id
_entity.type
_entity.pdbx_description
1 polymer ?
#
loop_
_entity_poly.entity_id
_entity_poly.type
_entity_poly.pdbx_seq_one_letter_code
_entity_poly.pdbx_strand_id
1 'polypeptide(L)'
;MYDRISISVTPTASNTPSGASDTITCEACQDGYKCVNGDEVEEICPAGTISRSDGTACDPCAAGEFSGAAGSTTCQQCPAGQFNTQSGSSSCQPCPAGKYSSSTGSTECQVCPAGRYSSRGSSSCTRCPAGRYSPSSGSSSCQSCPAGEYSSSSGSTSCQSCPAGQYNTRQGSTSCQSCPAGQYSGSSGSTGCLICQAGSTSSVGATVCTDINECQSNPCQNGGICQNMVDRYSCTCSGYFEGDNCETAAYTHLGCYRQSDGTTNVMASMEGHFGTGYQNRDGAILRCYTVAEEAGYNLFALEDGGMCRGGNDQIGRYRVLGFSQNCGNDGKGGDNAIDVYLIPGKATWLPSRGSWIVDQTQTYDNNRANRLFDVNDATYWNPVGPYITAPRYHNRWFFAMDLTVPHTLTRIRFKNYGDTTHDIRVFKLQMSQVGSPYDWDDVKSVTDVQAGTTAFQEFGSFQGTARYWKFLVTRTHEGYQPWAREVDFYGFPSV
;
A
#
# COMPACT_ATOMS: atom_id res chain seq x y z
N MET A 1 -73.24 17.05 62.28
CA MET A 1 -73.47 18.50 62.17
C MET A 1 -74.45 18.68 61.02
N TYR A 2 -75.58 19.33 61.30
CA TYR A 2 -76.83 19.47 60.53
C TYR A 2 -76.64 19.68 59.01
N ASP A 3 -77.49 19.14 58.12
CA ASP A 3 -78.82 19.70 57.93
C ASP A 3 -79.93 18.72 57.50
N ARG A 4 -81.13 18.98 58.02
CA ARG A 4 -82.37 18.24 57.82
C ARG A 4 -83.23 18.94 56.77
N ILE A 5 -83.84 18.18 55.86
CA ILE A 5 -85.16 18.54 55.32
C ILE A 5 -86.06 17.31 55.40
N SER A 6 -87.20 17.51 56.07
CA SER A 6 -88.23 16.54 56.39
C SER A 6 -89.46 16.92 55.57
N ILE A 7 -90.08 15.98 54.84
CA ILE A 7 -91.45 16.13 54.35
C ILE A 7 -92.25 14.90 54.78
N SER A 8 -93.36 15.22 55.40
CA SER A 8 -94.31 14.44 56.18
C SER A 8 -95.21 13.53 55.34
N VAL A 9 -95.39 12.29 55.79
CA VAL A 9 -96.49 11.40 55.40
C VAL A 9 -97.33 11.13 56.64
N THR A 10 -98.63 11.39 56.56
CA THR A 10 -99.63 10.71 57.40
C THR A 10 -100.91 10.43 56.60
N PRO A 11 -101.61 9.32 56.89
CA PRO A 11 -102.59 8.67 56.02
C PRO A 11 -104.04 8.92 56.48
N THR A 12 -105.03 8.55 55.65
CA THR A 12 -106.19 7.67 56.01
C THR A 12 -107.36 7.78 55.01
N ALA A 13 -108.01 6.62 54.79
CA ALA A 13 -109.44 6.35 54.58
C ALA A 13 -109.69 5.52 53.29
N SER A 14 -109.73 4.18 53.40
CA SER A 14 -110.90 3.34 53.69
C SER A 14 -111.85 3.15 52.51
N ASN A 15 -111.93 1.93 51.97
CA ASN A 15 -113.19 1.22 51.73
C ASN A 15 -112.94 -0.27 51.40
N THR A 16 -113.78 -1.11 51.98
CA THR A 16 -113.78 -2.59 52.00
C THR A 16 -114.60 -3.19 50.83
N PRO A 17 -114.89 -4.51 50.76
CA PRO A 17 -114.27 -5.45 49.82
C PRO A 17 -115.29 -6.07 48.83
N SER A 18 -114.83 -6.67 47.74
CA SER A 18 -115.69 -7.58 46.97
C SER A 18 -114.85 -8.63 46.25
N GLY A 19 -115.12 -9.89 46.57
CA GLY A 19 -114.36 -11.05 46.11
C GLY A 19 -114.38 -11.24 44.59
N ALA A 20 -113.25 -11.75 44.11
CA ALA A 20 -113.16 -12.51 42.88
C ALA A 20 -112.07 -13.56 43.08
N SER A 21 -112.49 -14.82 43.01
CA SER A 21 -111.76 -16.01 42.58
C SER A 21 -110.23 -15.93 42.58
N ASP A 22 -109.63 -16.72 43.48
CA ASP A 22 -108.26 -17.22 43.37
C ASP A 22 -108.04 -17.87 42.00
N THR A 23 -107.57 -17.06 41.07
CA THR A 23 -106.72 -17.45 39.97
C THR A 23 -105.64 -16.39 39.95
N ILE A 24 -104.55 -16.65 40.67
CA ILE A 24 -103.27 -16.00 40.42
C ILE A 24 -102.95 -16.33 38.96
N THR A 25 -103.36 -15.47 38.04
CA THR A 25 -102.64 -15.31 36.79
C THR A 25 -101.26 -14.85 37.22
N CYS A 26 -100.25 -15.72 37.10
CA CYS A 26 -98.87 -15.29 37.21
C CYS A 26 -98.71 -14.10 36.28
N GLU A 27 -98.58 -12.89 36.84
CA GLU A 27 -98.02 -11.78 36.08
C GLU A 27 -96.68 -12.31 35.57
N ALA A 28 -96.49 -12.31 34.25
CA ALA A 28 -95.25 -12.76 33.66
C ALA A 28 -94.12 -11.92 34.28
N CYS A 29 -93.14 -12.58 34.89
CA CYS A 29 -91.96 -11.93 35.47
C CYS A 29 -91.38 -10.93 34.47
N GLN A 30 -90.97 -9.74 34.94
CA GLN A 30 -90.32 -8.75 34.08
C GLN A 30 -89.09 -9.36 33.38
N ASP A 31 -88.85 -8.96 32.13
CA ASP A 31 -87.65 -9.39 31.39
C ASP A 31 -86.39 -9.12 32.23
N GLY A 32 -85.51 -10.13 32.33
CA GLY A 32 -84.32 -10.09 33.19
C GLY A 32 -84.53 -10.61 34.62
N TYR A 33 -85.73 -11.06 35.00
CA TYR A 33 -86.05 -11.63 36.31
C TYR A 33 -86.54 -13.09 36.20
N LYS A 34 -86.42 -13.86 37.29
CA LYS A 34 -87.06 -15.18 37.45
C LYS A 34 -88.04 -15.17 38.63
N CYS A 35 -89.10 -15.95 38.48
CA CYS A 35 -90.12 -16.14 39.49
C CYS A 35 -89.91 -17.52 40.15
N VAL A 36 -89.70 -17.56 41.47
CA VAL A 36 -89.54 -18.82 42.22
C VAL A 36 -90.86 -19.19 42.87
N ASN A 37 -91.47 -20.31 42.46
CA ASN A 37 -92.59 -20.99 43.13
C ASN A 37 -93.77 -20.11 43.61
N GLY A 38 -94.29 -19.21 42.76
CA GLY A 38 -95.57 -18.55 43.02
C GLY A 38 -95.57 -17.46 44.11
N ASP A 39 -94.40 -17.01 44.56
CA ASP A 39 -94.26 -15.85 45.45
C ASP A 39 -94.11 -14.55 44.63
N GLU A 40 -94.68 -13.43 45.12
CA GLU A 40 -94.65 -12.07 44.50
C GLU A 40 -93.23 -11.44 44.41
N VAL A 41 -92.15 -12.22 44.56
CA VAL A 41 -90.77 -11.73 44.64
C VAL A 41 -90.02 -12.05 43.34
N GLU A 42 -89.81 -11.03 42.51
CA GLU A 42 -88.96 -11.10 41.32
C GLU A 42 -87.47 -11.14 41.73
N GLU A 43 -86.75 -12.20 41.36
CA GLU A 43 -85.29 -12.30 41.56
C GLU A 43 -84.56 -11.94 40.26
N ILE A 44 -83.71 -10.92 40.30
CA ILE A 44 -82.95 -10.48 39.13
C ILE A 44 -82.00 -11.60 38.66
N CYS A 45 -82.00 -11.89 37.36
CA CYS A 45 -81.07 -12.85 36.79
C CYS A 45 -79.63 -12.34 36.92
N PRO A 46 -78.72 -13.09 37.53
CA PRO A 46 -77.34 -12.63 37.72
C PRO A 46 -76.60 -12.50 36.38
N ALA A 47 -75.54 -11.71 36.37
CA ALA A 47 -74.65 -11.58 35.21
C ALA A 47 -74.17 -12.97 34.74
N GLY A 48 -74.12 -13.17 33.43
CA GLY A 48 -73.90 -14.46 32.78
C GLY A 48 -75.16 -15.25 32.45
N THR A 49 -76.33 -14.82 32.91
CA THR A 49 -77.62 -15.46 32.62
C THR A 49 -78.64 -14.47 32.03
N ILE A 50 -79.70 -14.98 31.42
CA ILE A 50 -80.86 -14.22 30.92
C ILE A 50 -82.16 -14.87 31.38
N SER A 51 -83.24 -14.10 31.49
CA SER A 51 -84.56 -14.65 31.83
C SER A 51 -85.04 -15.62 30.74
N ARG A 52 -85.38 -16.84 31.14
CA ARG A 52 -85.99 -17.83 30.24
C ARG A 52 -87.35 -17.33 29.76
N SER A 53 -87.78 -17.71 28.56
CA SER A 53 -89.00 -17.21 27.91
C SER A 53 -90.30 -17.46 28.68
N ASP A 54 -90.31 -18.41 29.61
CA ASP A 54 -91.44 -18.70 30.50
C ASP A 54 -91.32 -18.03 31.88
N GLY A 55 -90.27 -17.24 32.13
CA GLY A 55 -90.04 -16.49 33.38
C GLY A 55 -89.67 -17.35 34.60
N THR A 56 -89.44 -18.66 34.45
CA THR A 56 -89.31 -19.56 35.61
C THR A 56 -87.87 -19.86 36.05
N ALA A 57 -86.84 -19.46 35.29
CA ALA A 57 -85.43 -19.45 35.72
C ALA A 57 -84.57 -18.55 34.82
N CYS A 58 -83.29 -18.46 35.18
CA CYS A 58 -82.28 -17.78 34.40
C CYS A 58 -81.45 -18.80 33.61
N ASP A 59 -81.44 -18.68 32.28
CA ASP A 59 -80.67 -19.53 31.39
C ASP A 59 -79.26 -18.96 31.22
N PRO A 60 -78.20 -19.79 31.31
CA PRO A 60 -76.83 -19.33 31.12
C PRO A 60 -76.58 -18.97 29.66
N CYS A 61 -75.85 -17.87 29.42
CA CYS A 61 -75.34 -17.58 28.09
C CYS A 61 -74.42 -18.70 27.60
N ALA A 62 -74.51 -19.08 26.32
CA ALA A 62 -73.70 -20.15 25.77
C ALA A 62 -72.21 -19.77 25.75
N ALA A 63 -71.32 -20.76 25.57
CA ALA A 63 -69.92 -20.46 25.30
C ALA A 63 -69.81 -19.63 24.01
N GLY A 64 -68.99 -18.58 24.03
CA GLY A 64 -68.94 -17.53 23.02
C GLY A 64 -69.85 -16.34 23.31
N GLU A 65 -70.70 -16.40 24.33
CA GLU A 65 -71.65 -15.35 24.69
C GLU A 65 -71.49 -14.89 26.14
N PHE A 66 -71.96 -13.68 26.46
CA PHE A 66 -71.93 -13.13 27.81
C PHE A 66 -73.11 -12.21 28.12
N SER A 67 -73.39 -12.01 29.41
CA SER A 67 -74.25 -10.92 29.88
C SER A 67 -73.58 -10.18 31.04
N GLY A 68 -73.19 -8.92 30.81
CA GLY A 68 -72.31 -8.17 31.71
C GLY A 68 -72.97 -7.59 32.96
N ALA A 69 -74.30 -7.50 32.97
CA ALA A 69 -75.07 -6.93 34.07
C ALA A 69 -76.17 -7.90 34.52
N ALA A 70 -76.50 -7.88 35.81
CA ALA A 70 -77.70 -8.54 36.30
C ALA A 70 -78.95 -7.92 35.64
N GLY A 71 -79.96 -8.73 35.35
CA GLY A 71 -81.18 -8.28 34.67
C GLY A 71 -81.04 -8.17 33.15
N SER A 72 -79.96 -8.71 32.58
CA SER A 72 -79.80 -8.73 31.12
C SER A 72 -80.87 -9.61 30.47
N THR A 73 -81.44 -9.13 29.38
CA THR A 73 -82.52 -9.81 28.66
C THR A 73 -82.03 -10.58 27.43
N THR A 74 -80.78 -10.34 27.00
CA THR A 74 -80.17 -10.99 25.84
C THR A 74 -78.70 -11.30 26.10
N CYS A 75 -78.22 -12.43 25.56
CA CYS A 75 -76.82 -12.79 25.56
C CYS A 75 -76.09 -12.09 24.40
N GLN A 76 -74.99 -11.42 24.70
CA GLN A 76 -74.15 -10.74 23.71
C GLN A 76 -73.03 -11.67 23.25
N GLN A 77 -72.80 -11.76 21.95
CA GLN A 77 -71.66 -12.51 21.40
C GLN A 77 -70.35 -11.83 21.81
N CYS A 78 -69.32 -12.62 22.15
CA CYS A 78 -67.98 -12.10 22.37
C CYS A 78 -67.53 -11.35 21.12
N PRO A 79 -67.08 -10.08 21.24
CA PRO A 79 -66.62 -9.33 20.10
C PRO A 79 -65.33 -9.94 19.53
N ALA A 80 -65.04 -9.67 18.25
CA ALA A 80 -63.80 -10.12 17.62
C ALA A 80 -62.58 -9.68 18.45
N GLY A 81 -61.61 -10.59 18.59
CA GLY A 81 -60.44 -10.43 19.48
C GLY A 81 -60.69 -10.82 20.94
N GLN A 82 -61.90 -11.27 21.30
CA GLN A 82 -62.22 -11.83 22.61
C GLN A 82 -62.87 -13.21 22.48
N PHE A 83 -62.82 -13.99 23.56
CA PHE A 83 -63.39 -15.33 23.63
C PHE A 83 -63.84 -15.66 25.05
N ASN A 84 -64.72 -16.65 25.20
CA ASN A 84 -64.91 -17.36 26.46
C ASN A 84 -65.24 -18.83 26.17
N THR A 85 -64.87 -19.73 27.09
CA THR A 85 -65.10 -21.18 26.92
C THR A 85 -66.23 -21.71 27.79
N GLN A 86 -66.77 -20.87 28.69
CA GLN A 86 -67.68 -21.28 29.76
C GLN A 86 -69.10 -20.76 29.50
N SER A 87 -70.08 -21.65 29.63
CA SER A 87 -71.49 -21.27 29.74
C SER A 87 -71.73 -20.46 31.01
N GLY A 88 -72.54 -19.41 30.94
CA GLY A 88 -72.82 -18.54 32.08
C GLY A 88 -71.78 -17.43 32.29
N SER A 89 -70.95 -17.12 31.29
CA SER A 89 -69.90 -16.12 31.41
C SER A 89 -70.47 -14.70 31.50
N SER A 90 -70.03 -13.91 32.48
CA SER A 90 -70.41 -12.50 32.60
C SER A 90 -69.53 -11.55 31.78
N SER A 91 -68.45 -12.05 31.17
CA SER A 91 -67.56 -11.25 30.33
C SER A 91 -66.77 -12.12 29.34
N CYS A 92 -66.20 -11.50 28.31
CA CYS A 92 -65.29 -12.14 27.39
C CYS A 92 -63.84 -11.78 27.73
N GLN A 93 -62.94 -12.76 27.56
CA GLN A 93 -61.52 -12.57 27.77
C GLN A 93 -60.84 -12.16 26.46
N PRO A 94 -59.95 -11.16 26.46
CA PRO A 94 -59.20 -10.82 25.25
C PRO A 94 -58.25 -11.94 24.87
N CYS A 95 -58.10 -12.18 23.57
CA CYS A 95 -57.12 -13.14 23.07
C CYS A 95 -55.71 -12.78 23.57
N PRO A 96 -54.93 -13.74 24.09
CA PRO A 96 -53.54 -13.51 24.45
C PRO A 96 -52.73 -12.97 23.26
N ALA A 97 -51.67 -12.21 23.54
CA ALA A 97 -50.77 -11.74 22.48
C ALA A 97 -50.19 -12.94 21.69
N GLY A 98 -50.05 -12.77 20.37
CA GLY A 98 -49.72 -13.85 19.44
C GLY A 98 -50.89 -14.74 19.03
N LYS A 99 -52.09 -14.50 19.56
CA LYS A 99 -53.34 -15.10 19.10
C LYS A 99 -54.36 -14.04 18.67
N TYR A 100 -55.39 -14.45 17.95
CA TYR A 100 -56.46 -13.58 17.46
C TYR A 100 -57.80 -14.31 17.34
N SER A 101 -58.88 -13.55 17.24
CA SER A 101 -60.20 -14.07 16.88
C SER A 101 -60.86 -13.13 15.87
N SER A 102 -61.13 -13.62 14.65
CA SER A 102 -61.72 -12.81 13.59
C SER A 102 -63.25 -12.71 13.66
N SER A 103 -63.89 -13.59 14.43
CA SER A 103 -65.34 -13.79 14.43
C SER A 103 -65.93 -13.43 15.79
N THR A 104 -67.12 -12.83 15.78
CA THR A 104 -67.91 -12.69 17.00
C THR A 104 -68.35 -14.07 17.50
N GLY A 105 -68.55 -14.23 18.81
CA GLY A 105 -69.01 -15.51 19.38
C GLY A 105 -67.91 -16.56 19.55
N SER A 106 -66.64 -16.14 19.50
CA SER A 106 -65.52 -17.10 19.52
C SER A 106 -65.38 -17.78 20.88
N THR A 107 -65.17 -19.10 20.85
CA THR A 107 -64.86 -19.89 22.04
C THR A 107 -63.36 -20.18 22.19
N GLU A 108 -62.55 -19.82 21.19
CA GLU A 108 -61.10 -20.00 21.20
C GLU A 108 -60.40 -18.93 20.36
N CYS A 109 -59.13 -18.66 20.67
CA CYS A 109 -58.26 -17.80 19.88
C CYS A 109 -57.32 -18.59 18.97
N GLN A 110 -57.26 -18.20 17.70
CA GLN A 110 -56.38 -18.74 16.67
C GLN A 110 -54.96 -18.20 16.83
N VAL A 111 -53.94 -19.04 16.60
CA VAL A 111 -52.53 -18.66 16.72
C VAL A 111 -52.08 -17.88 15.47
N CYS A 112 -51.32 -16.79 15.65
CA CYS A 112 -50.73 -16.12 14.50
C CYS A 112 -49.66 -16.99 13.83
N PRO A 113 -49.70 -17.21 12.51
CA PRO A 113 -48.66 -17.97 11.82
C PRO A 113 -47.32 -17.23 11.84
N ALA A 114 -46.23 -17.96 11.56
CA ALA A 114 -44.90 -17.36 11.41
C ALA A 114 -44.91 -16.19 10.41
N GLY A 115 -44.05 -15.21 10.62
CA GLY A 115 -44.03 -13.95 9.87
C GLY A 115 -45.12 -12.96 10.26
N ARG A 116 -45.98 -13.31 11.23
CA ARG A 116 -47.01 -12.41 11.78
C ARG A 116 -46.96 -12.34 13.30
N TYR A 117 -47.57 -11.28 13.84
CA TYR A 117 -47.72 -11.06 15.26
C TYR A 117 -49.09 -10.43 15.59
N SER A 118 -49.49 -10.47 16.86
CA SER A 118 -50.66 -9.75 17.36
C SER A 118 -50.46 -9.29 18.80
N SER A 119 -51.03 -8.14 19.14
CA SER A 119 -51.14 -7.68 20.52
C SER A 119 -52.35 -8.34 21.22
N ARG A 120 -52.39 -8.25 22.55
CA ARG A 120 -53.51 -8.77 23.36
C ARG A 120 -54.84 -8.15 22.87
N GLY A 121 -55.85 -9.00 22.66
CA GLY A 121 -57.19 -8.60 22.22
C GLY A 121 -57.32 -8.35 20.71
N SER A 122 -56.34 -8.74 19.90
CA SER A 122 -56.38 -8.50 18.45
C SER A 122 -57.40 -9.38 17.74
N SER A 123 -58.11 -8.82 16.77
CA SER A 123 -59.01 -9.55 15.89
C SER A 123 -58.35 -10.11 14.62
N SER A 124 -57.07 -9.80 14.38
CA SER A 124 -56.28 -10.31 13.26
C SER A 124 -54.78 -10.28 13.54
N CYS A 125 -53.98 -10.94 12.69
CA CYS A 125 -52.51 -10.93 12.79
C CYS A 125 -51.86 -9.95 11.80
N THR A 126 -51.01 -9.08 12.32
CA THR A 126 -50.21 -8.12 11.56
C THR A 126 -48.95 -8.77 11.01
N ARG A 127 -48.59 -8.51 9.75
CA ARG A 127 -47.33 -8.99 9.17
C ARG A 127 -46.14 -8.28 9.80
N CYS A 128 -45.03 -8.98 9.98
CA CYS A 128 -43.77 -8.34 10.33
C CYS A 128 -43.39 -7.33 9.24
N PRO A 129 -43.10 -6.06 9.58
CA PRO A 129 -42.65 -5.10 8.58
C PRO A 129 -41.28 -5.50 8.03
N ALA A 130 -40.89 -4.93 6.89
CA ALA A 130 -39.55 -5.12 6.33
C ALA A 130 -38.47 -4.77 7.39
N GLY A 131 -37.36 -5.50 7.35
CA GLY A 131 -36.32 -5.46 8.37
C GLY A 131 -36.65 -6.24 9.65
N ARG A 132 -37.85 -6.82 9.76
CA ARG A 132 -38.23 -7.66 10.90
C ARG A 132 -38.77 -9.00 10.45
N TYR A 133 -38.66 -9.99 11.34
CA TYR A 133 -39.12 -11.35 11.11
C TYR A 133 -39.77 -11.96 12.35
N SER A 134 -40.51 -13.05 12.15
CA SER A 134 -41.06 -13.88 13.21
C SER A 134 -40.88 -15.34 12.82
N PRO A 135 -39.93 -16.06 13.43
CA PRO A 135 -39.56 -17.41 12.99
C PRO A 135 -40.58 -18.47 13.39
N SER A 136 -41.41 -18.18 14.40
CA SER A 136 -42.38 -19.13 14.96
C SER A 136 -43.79 -18.56 14.97
N SER A 137 -44.78 -19.46 14.98
CA SER A 137 -46.17 -19.11 15.20
C SER A 137 -46.40 -18.68 16.65
N GLY A 138 -47.37 -17.80 16.88
CA GLY A 138 -47.74 -17.34 18.22
C GLY A 138 -46.92 -16.16 18.73
N SER A 139 -46.16 -15.50 17.86
CA SER A 139 -45.35 -14.34 18.23
C SER A 139 -46.21 -13.15 18.60
N SER A 140 -45.91 -12.53 19.74
CA SER A 140 -46.52 -11.26 20.17
C SER A 140 -45.85 -10.03 19.55
N SER A 141 -44.67 -10.19 18.95
CA SER A 141 -43.89 -9.12 18.30
C SER A 141 -42.93 -9.68 17.24
N CYS A 142 -42.38 -8.81 16.39
CA CYS A 142 -41.38 -9.19 15.39
C CYS A 142 -39.96 -8.81 15.84
N GLN A 143 -39.04 -9.74 15.61
CA GLN A 143 -37.62 -9.59 15.86
C GLN A 143 -36.98 -8.76 14.73
N SER A 144 -36.03 -7.89 15.06
CA SER A 144 -35.26 -7.16 14.04
C SER A 144 -34.22 -8.08 13.41
N CYS A 145 -33.98 -7.95 12.11
CA CYS A 145 -32.83 -8.60 11.48
C CYS A 145 -31.53 -8.12 12.14
N PRO A 146 -30.61 -9.01 12.51
CA PRO A 146 -29.31 -8.61 13.05
C PRO A 146 -28.49 -7.86 12.00
N ALA A 147 -27.45 -7.13 12.44
CA ALA A 147 -26.52 -6.49 11.52
C ALA A 147 -25.85 -7.56 10.62
N GLY A 148 -25.62 -7.22 9.35
CA GLY A 148 -25.17 -8.17 8.34
C GLY A 148 -26.29 -8.99 7.71
N GLU A 149 -27.53 -8.87 8.20
CA GLU A 149 -28.72 -9.49 7.60
C GLU A 149 -29.81 -8.44 7.31
N TYR A 150 -30.75 -8.78 6.44
CA TYR A 150 -31.83 -7.90 6.03
C TYR A 150 -33.12 -8.66 5.70
N SER A 151 -34.24 -7.95 5.66
CA SER A 151 -35.49 -8.46 5.10
C SER A 151 -36.15 -7.37 4.26
N SER A 152 -36.26 -7.58 2.95
CA SER A 152 -36.84 -6.61 2.03
C SER A 152 -38.37 -6.64 2.00
N SER A 153 -38.98 -7.76 2.41
CA SER A 153 -40.42 -7.99 2.37
C SER A 153 -41.07 -7.94 3.75
N SER A 154 -42.38 -7.65 3.75
CA SER A 154 -43.22 -7.84 4.93
C SER A 154 -43.65 -9.30 5.06
N GLY A 155 -43.81 -9.77 6.31
CA GLY A 155 -44.23 -11.13 6.60
C GLY A 155 -43.10 -12.16 6.65
N SER A 156 -41.84 -11.72 6.73
CA SER A 156 -40.69 -12.61 6.71
C SER A 156 -40.61 -13.50 7.94
N THR A 157 -40.25 -14.76 7.72
CA THR A 157 -40.01 -15.77 8.78
C THR A 157 -38.55 -15.88 9.14
N SER A 158 -37.64 -15.31 8.34
CA SER A 158 -36.19 -15.25 8.59
C SER A 158 -35.59 -14.03 7.89
N CYS A 159 -34.36 -13.70 8.23
CA CYS A 159 -33.58 -12.68 7.55
C CYS A 159 -32.62 -13.30 6.53
N GLN A 160 -32.24 -12.53 5.52
CA GLN A 160 -31.28 -12.89 4.49
C GLN A 160 -29.94 -12.26 4.83
N SER A 161 -28.84 -13.02 4.76
CA SER A 161 -27.50 -12.46 4.93
C SER A 161 -27.15 -11.52 3.77
N CYS A 162 -26.43 -10.44 4.05
CA CYS A 162 -25.84 -9.61 3.01
C CYS A 162 -24.94 -10.47 2.13
N PRO A 163 -25.11 -10.46 0.80
CA PRO A 163 -24.21 -11.17 -0.10
C PRO A 163 -22.76 -10.67 0.04
N ALA A 164 -21.80 -11.49 -0.39
CA ALA A 164 -20.41 -11.04 -0.50
C ALA A 164 -20.32 -9.77 -1.37
N GLY A 165 -19.42 -8.86 -1.00
CA GLY A 165 -19.33 -7.51 -1.57
C GLY A 165 -20.36 -6.51 -1.03
N GLN A 166 -21.27 -6.92 -0.14
CA GLN A 166 -22.23 -6.04 0.52
C GLN A 166 -22.19 -6.18 2.05
N TYR A 167 -22.69 -5.16 2.74
CA TYR A 167 -22.74 -5.12 4.20
C TYR A 167 -23.92 -4.27 4.71
N ASN A 168 -24.27 -4.44 5.97
CA ASN A 168 -25.02 -3.44 6.72
C ASN A 168 -24.58 -3.44 8.19
N THR A 169 -24.63 -2.28 8.84
CA THR A 169 -24.18 -2.13 10.24
C THR A 169 -25.34 -2.09 11.24
N ARG A 170 -26.59 -1.99 10.75
CA ARG A 170 -27.76 -1.70 11.58
C ARG A 170 -28.68 -2.91 11.70
N GLN A 171 -29.18 -3.13 12.91
CA GLN A 171 -30.31 -4.04 13.10
C GLN A 171 -31.56 -3.48 12.41
N GLY A 172 -32.41 -4.35 11.87
CA GLY A 172 -33.64 -3.97 11.20
C GLY A 172 -33.45 -3.49 9.77
N SER A 173 -32.29 -3.78 9.15
CA SER A 173 -31.99 -3.38 7.79
C SER A 173 -32.95 -4.01 6.79
N THR A 174 -33.41 -3.24 5.81
CA THR A 174 -34.27 -3.71 4.71
C THR A 174 -33.48 -4.04 3.45
N SER A 175 -32.20 -3.67 3.40
CA SER A 175 -31.28 -3.91 2.30
C SER A 175 -29.83 -3.88 2.79
N CYS A 176 -28.91 -4.30 1.92
CA CYS A 176 -27.47 -4.18 2.13
C CYS A 176 -26.88 -3.11 1.22
N GLN A 177 -25.76 -2.53 1.66
CA GLN A 177 -24.99 -1.54 0.92
C GLN A 177 -23.77 -2.22 0.29
N SER A 178 -23.43 -1.88 -0.94
CA SER A 178 -22.20 -2.36 -1.58
C SER A 178 -20.97 -1.79 -0.89
N CYS A 179 -19.89 -2.58 -0.82
CA CYS A 179 -18.59 -2.06 -0.42
C CYS A 179 -18.17 -0.94 -1.38
N PRO A 180 -17.70 0.22 -0.86
CA PRO A 180 -17.20 1.28 -1.72
C PRO A 180 -15.91 0.86 -2.43
N ALA A 181 -15.53 1.58 -3.50
CA ALA A 181 -14.27 1.34 -4.19
C ALA A 181 -13.07 1.43 -3.22
N GLY A 182 -12.09 0.54 -3.40
CA GLY A 182 -10.96 0.39 -2.47
C GLY A 182 -11.27 -0.44 -1.22
N GLN A 183 -12.49 -0.99 -1.09
CA GLN A 183 -12.87 -1.92 -0.02
C GLN A 183 -13.59 -3.15 -0.58
N TYR A 184 -13.53 -4.25 0.16
CA TYR A 184 -14.12 -5.53 -0.25
C TYR A 184 -14.73 -6.30 0.93
N SER A 185 -15.60 -7.26 0.62
CA SER A 185 -16.10 -8.24 1.61
C SER A 185 -16.19 -9.62 0.95
N GLY A 186 -15.31 -10.55 1.35
CA GLY A 186 -15.29 -11.91 0.80
C GLY A 186 -16.36 -12.84 1.35
N SER A 187 -17.05 -12.45 2.44
CA SER A 187 -18.03 -13.29 3.14
C SER A 187 -19.43 -12.71 3.04
N SER A 188 -20.43 -13.60 3.07
CA SER A 188 -21.81 -13.21 3.32
C SER A 188 -22.03 -12.87 4.79
N GLY A 189 -23.02 -12.03 5.09
CA GLY A 189 -23.35 -11.65 6.48
C GLY A 189 -22.45 -10.55 7.05
N SER A 190 -21.65 -9.89 6.22
CA SER A 190 -20.69 -8.90 6.68
C SER A 190 -21.35 -7.66 7.26
N THR A 191 -20.80 -7.18 8.37
CA THR A 191 -21.20 -5.93 9.02
C THR A 191 -20.32 -4.74 8.62
N GLY A 192 -19.38 -4.95 7.70
CA GLY A 192 -18.44 -3.94 7.22
C GLY A 192 -17.60 -4.47 6.07
N CYS A 193 -16.80 -3.59 5.47
CA CYS A 193 -15.87 -3.94 4.40
C CYS A 193 -14.42 -3.78 4.87
N LEU A 194 -13.54 -4.60 4.32
CA LEU A 194 -12.11 -4.55 4.54
C LEU A 194 -11.46 -3.64 3.50
N ILE A 195 -10.47 -2.86 3.92
CA ILE A 195 -9.73 -1.95 3.03
C ILE A 195 -8.71 -2.77 2.23
N CYS A 196 -8.53 -2.45 0.94
CA CYS A 196 -7.45 -3.03 0.16
C CYS A 196 -6.08 -2.61 0.70
N GLN A 197 -5.11 -3.52 0.63
CA GLN A 197 -3.73 -3.17 0.96
C GLN A 197 -3.20 -2.13 -0.03
N ALA A 198 -2.13 -1.43 0.37
CA ALA A 198 -1.40 -0.55 -0.55
C ALA A 198 -0.99 -1.34 -1.81
N GLY A 199 -0.98 -0.69 -2.96
CA GLY A 199 -0.73 -1.35 -4.25
C GLY A 199 -1.90 -2.18 -4.79
N SER A 200 -3.07 -2.20 -4.14
CA SER A 200 -4.22 -2.95 -4.63
C SER A 200 -5.48 -2.08 -4.74
N THR A 201 -6.34 -2.42 -5.70
CA THR A 201 -7.60 -1.72 -5.98
C THR A 201 -8.78 -2.68 -5.95
N SER A 202 -9.99 -2.12 -5.81
CA SER A 202 -11.24 -2.87 -5.94
C SER A 202 -12.37 -1.96 -6.40
N SER A 203 -13.28 -2.51 -7.21
CA SER A 203 -14.48 -1.82 -7.66
C SER A 203 -15.57 -1.83 -6.59
N VAL A 204 -16.60 -1.01 -6.77
CA VAL A 204 -17.77 -1.01 -5.89
C VAL A 204 -18.41 -2.41 -5.87
N GLY A 205 -18.63 -2.96 -4.68
CA GLY A 205 -19.22 -4.29 -4.49
C GLY A 205 -18.24 -5.45 -4.67
N ALA A 206 -16.93 -5.19 -4.66
CA ALA A 206 -15.94 -6.25 -4.82
C ALA A 206 -15.91 -7.24 -3.63
N THR A 207 -15.59 -8.50 -3.96
CA THR A 207 -15.40 -9.58 -3.00
C THR A 207 -13.94 -9.85 -2.66
N VAL A 208 -13.02 -9.22 -3.39
CA VAL A 208 -11.56 -9.33 -3.23
C VAL A 208 -10.88 -8.09 -3.84
N CYS A 209 -9.65 -7.80 -3.42
CA CYS A 209 -8.81 -6.78 -4.05
C CYS A 209 -7.97 -7.37 -5.19
N THR A 210 -7.67 -6.54 -6.18
CA THR A 210 -6.77 -6.86 -7.29
C THR A 210 -5.52 -6.01 -7.18
N ASP A 211 -4.35 -6.65 -7.28
CA ASP A 211 -3.06 -5.99 -7.35
C ASP A 211 -3.01 -5.01 -8.54
N ILE A 212 -2.48 -3.82 -8.30
CA ILE A 212 -2.21 -2.85 -9.35
C ILE A 212 -0.96 -3.34 -10.08
N ASN A 213 -0.96 -3.26 -11.41
CA ASN A 213 0.20 -3.63 -12.19
C ASN A 213 1.03 -2.39 -12.52
N GLU A 214 2.00 -2.04 -11.68
CA GLU A 214 2.86 -0.87 -11.88
C GLU A 214 3.68 -0.96 -13.18
N CYS A 215 3.96 -2.18 -13.65
CA CYS A 215 4.67 -2.40 -14.92
C CYS A 215 3.88 -1.94 -16.16
N GLN A 216 2.57 -1.69 -16.07
CA GLN A 216 1.79 -1.14 -17.19
C GLN A 216 2.25 0.26 -17.61
N SER A 217 2.91 1.00 -16.72
CA SER A 217 3.47 2.31 -17.02
C SER A 217 4.81 2.25 -17.79
N ASN A 218 5.34 1.04 -18.05
CA ASN A 218 6.67 0.80 -18.61
C ASN A 218 7.79 1.58 -17.89
N PRO A 219 7.96 1.42 -16.57
CA PRO A 219 8.91 2.22 -15.80
C PRO A 219 10.38 1.87 -16.08
N CYS A 220 10.67 0.63 -16.48
CA CYS A 220 12.03 0.18 -16.77
C CYS A 220 12.51 0.70 -18.13
N GLN A 221 13.59 1.47 -18.10
CA GLN A 221 14.22 2.07 -19.27
C GLN A 221 15.22 1.11 -19.92
N ASN A 222 15.70 1.49 -21.10
CA ASN A 222 16.84 0.85 -21.78
C ASN A 222 16.73 -0.67 -21.94
N GLY A 223 15.51 -1.17 -22.15
CA GLY A 223 15.24 -2.60 -22.32
C GLY A 223 15.26 -3.42 -21.03
N GLY A 224 15.18 -2.78 -19.86
CA GLY A 224 15.02 -3.46 -18.58
C GLY A 224 13.71 -4.25 -18.50
N ILE A 225 13.74 -5.41 -17.84
CA ILE A 225 12.57 -6.27 -17.65
C ILE A 225 11.86 -5.87 -16.36
N CYS A 226 10.62 -5.41 -16.48
CA CYS A 226 9.78 -5.06 -15.32
C CYS A 226 9.14 -6.30 -14.68
N GLN A 227 9.25 -6.40 -13.36
CA GLN A 227 8.56 -7.41 -12.55
C GLN A 227 7.56 -6.71 -11.62
N ASN A 228 6.28 -7.10 -11.76
CA ASN A 228 5.21 -6.59 -10.91
C ASN A 228 5.25 -7.26 -9.53
N MET A 229 5.11 -6.46 -8.48
CA MET A 229 5.03 -6.94 -7.10
C MET A 229 3.94 -6.18 -6.36
N VAL A 230 3.63 -6.62 -5.13
CA VAL A 230 2.66 -5.91 -4.31
C VAL A 230 3.20 -4.54 -3.91
N ASP A 231 2.49 -3.47 -4.30
CA ASP A 231 2.76 -2.05 -3.99
C ASP A 231 4.05 -1.49 -4.57
N ARG A 232 4.69 -2.21 -5.49
CA ARG A 232 5.95 -1.79 -6.13
C ARG A 232 6.24 -2.62 -7.38
N TYR A 233 7.18 -2.15 -8.18
CA TYR A 233 7.84 -2.95 -9.20
C TYR A 233 9.33 -3.09 -8.92
N SER A 234 10.00 -3.97 -9.65
CA SER A 234 11.47 -3.91 -9.82
C SER A 234 11.85 -4.07 -11.27
N CYS A 235 12.90 -3.37 -11.67
CA CYS A 235 13.53 -3.58 -12.95
C CYS A 235 14.71 -4.53 -12.81
N THR A 236 14.72 -5.58 -13.64
CA THR A 236 15.95 -6.33 -13.90
C THR A 236 16.63 -5.65 -15.08
N CYS A 237 17.71 -4.94 -14.81
CA CYS A 237 18.45 -4.27 -15.86
C CYS A 237 19.20 -5.27 -16.72
N SER A 238 19.24 -5.01 -18.03
CA SER A 238 20.23 -5.65 -18.89
C SER A 238 21.61 -5.20 -18.40
N GLY A 239 22.63 -6.06 -18.50
CA GLY A 239 23.91 -5.88 -17.79
C GLY A 239 24.65 -4.57 -18.09
N TYR A 240 24.20 -3.82 -19.08
CA TYR A 240 24.77 -2.57 -19.50
C TYR A 240 24.11 -1.31 -18.89
N PHE A 241 23.11 -1.49 -18.03
CA PHE A 241 22.43 -0.43 -17.31
C PHE A 241 22.26 -0.75 -15.83
N GLU A 242 22.25 0.30 -15.02
CA GLU A 242 22.06 0.28 -13.57
C GLU A 242 21.04 1.37 -13.17
N GLY A 243 20.65 1.37 -11.89
CA GLY A 243 19.60 2.24 -11.34
C GLY A 243 18.26 1.51 -11.15
N ASP A 244 17.37 2.09 -10.36
CA ASP A 244 16.08 1.49 -10.01
C ASP A 244 15.20 1.26 -11.25
N ASN A 245 15.41 2.08 -12.30
CA ASN A 245 14.71 2.03 -13.57
C ASN A 245 15.63 1.72 -14.74
N CYS A 246 16.86 1.25 -14.51
CA CYS A 246 17.87 1.00 -15.55
C CYS A 246 18.21 2.24 -16.38
N GLU A 247 18.16 3.41 -15.75
CA GLU A 247 18.36 4.72 -16.38
C GLU A 247 19.84 5.09 -16.56
N THR A 248 20.75 4.44 -15.83
CA THR A 248 22.17 4.78 -15.79
C THR A 248 22.98 3.78 -16.63
N ALA A 249 23.81 4.26 -17.55
CA ALA A 249 24.69 3.40 -18.34
C ALA A 249 25.89 2.90 -17.53
N ALA A 250 26.26 1.63 -17.68
CA ALA A 250 27.37 1.00 -16.97
C ALA A 250 28.77 1.32 -17.57
N TYR A 251 28.96 2.50 -18.16
CA TYR A 251 30.23 2.96 -18.72
C TYR A 251 30.46 4.46 -18.52
N THR A 252 31.73 4.88 -18.41
CA THR A 252 32.11 6.28 -18.21
C THR A 252 32.75 6.86 -19.47
N HIS A 253 32.28 8.02 -19.94
CA HIS A 253 32.93 8.73 -21.05
C HIS A 253 34.25 9.36 -20.60
N LEU A 254 35.36 8.99 -21.25
CA LEU A 254 36.69 9.52 -20.96
C LEU A 254 37.01 10.78 -21.76
N GLY A 255 36.40 10.91 -22.93
CA GLY A 255 36.52 12.07 -23.80
C GLY A 255 36.88 11.71 -25.24
N CYS A 256 37.08 12.78 -26.03
CA CYS A 256 37.41 12.73 -27.44
C CYS A 256 38.93 12.74 -27.66
N TYR A 257 39.45 11.76 -28.40
CA TYR A 257 40.88 11.61 -28.68
C TYR A 257 41.17 11.65 -30.17
N ARG A 258 42.38 12.06 -30.54
CA ARG A 258 42.85 11.96 -31.94
C ARG A 258 42.99 10.50 -32.31
N GLN A 259 42.70 10.19 -33.55
CA GLN A 259 42.84 8.86 -34.11
C GLN A 259 44.05 8.83 -35.06
N SER A 260 44.96 7.87 -34.89
CA SER A 260 45.90 7.52 -35.96
C SER A 260 45.21 6.54 -36.90
N ASP A 261 45.31 6.82 -38.18
CA ASP A 261 44.72 6.15 -39.35
C ASP A 261 45.11 4.67 -39.54
N GLY A 262 45.72 3.98 -38.55
CA GLY A 262 46.42 2.72 -38.82
C GLY A 262 46.66 1.66 -37.73
N THR A 263 45.93 1.55 -36.60
CA THR A 263 46.19 0.41 -35.65
C THR A 263 44.95 -0.35 -35.09
N THR A 264 44.72 -1.53 -35.69
CA THR A 264 44.56 -2.93 -35.18
C THR A 264 43.51 -3.39 -34.17
N ASN A 265 42.74 -2.55 -33.49
CA ASN A 265 41.80 -3.05 -32.46
C ASN A 265 40.32 -2.87 -32.82
N VAL A 266 40.01 -2.98 -34.11
CA VAL A 266 38.62 -3.07 -34.56
C VAL A 266 38.01 -4.31 -33.93
N MET A 267 36.88 -4.17 -33.26
CA MET A 267 36.16 -5.32 -32.73
C MET A 267 35.45 -6.05 -33.87
N ALA A 268 35.76 -7.33 -34.05
CA ALA A 268 35.37 -8.10 -35.24
C ALA A 268 33.89 -8.57 -35.26
N SER A 269 33.10 -8.28 -34.22
CA SER A 269 31.68 -8.64 -34.17
C SER A 269 30.85 -7.79 -35.14
N MET A 270 29.76 -8.36 -35.68
CA MET A 270 28.77 -7.60 -36.47
C MET A 270 28.15 -6.44 -35.66
N GLU A 271 28.01 -6.61 -34.35
CA GLU A 271 27.58 -5.57 -33.43
C GLU A 271 28.67 -4.52 -33.18
N GLY A 272 29.93 -4.82 -33.50
CA GLY A 272 31.07 -3.90 -33.44
C GLY A 272 31.36 -3.18 -34.76
N HIS A 273 30.78 -3.65 -35.86
CA HIS A 273 30.99 -3.12 -37.20
C HIS A 273 29.72 -2.47 -37.73
N PHE A 274 29.58 -1.17 -37.47
CA PHE A 274 28.48 -0.43 -38.03
C PHE A 274 28.86 0.09 -39.43
N GLY A 275 28.50 -0.65 -40.49
CA GLY A 275 28.72 -0.19 -41.88
C GLY A 275 28.25 1.26 -42.16
N THR A 276 28.66 1.83 -43.31
CA THR A 276 28.75 3.27 -43.66
C THR A 276 27.52 4.20 -43.44
N GLY A 277 26.37 3.71 -43.01
CA GLY A 277 25.20 4.49 -42.62
C GLY A 277 25.21 4.84 -41.13
N TYR A 278 25.86 5.96 -40.79
CA TYR A 278 26.21 6.40 -39.43
C TYR A 278 25.06 7.08 -38.64
N GLN A 279 24.11 7.74 -39.32
CA GLN A 279 23.18 8.67 -38.65
C GLN A 279 21.97 8.02 -37.93
N ASN A 280 21.62 6.76 -38.21
CA ASN A 280 20.38 6.12 -37.71
C ASN A 280 20.62 4.98 -36.70
N ARG A 281 21.74 4.98 -35.99
CA ARG A 281 22.12 3.89 -35.09
C ARG A 281 21.92 4.28 -33.63
N ASP A 282 20.67 4.32 -33.20
CA ASP A 282 20.32 4.41 -31.77
C ASP A 282 21.06 3.30 -31.00
N GLY A 283 21.62 3.63 -29.84
CA GLY A 283 22.38 2.68 -29.02
C GLY A 283 23.73 2.23 -29.60
N ALA A 284 24.39 3.01 -30.47
CA ALA A 284 25.72 2.66 -31.00
C ALA A 284 26.78 2.51 -29.89
N ILE A 285 26.80 3.42 -28.92
CA ILE A 285 27.72 3.35 -27.77
C ILE A 285 27.46 2.07 -26.98
N LEU A 286 26.18 1.77 -26.69
CA LEU A 286 25.76 0.56 -26.00
C LEU A 286 26.22 -0.72 -26.73
N ARG A 287 26.04 -0.80 -28.04
CA ARG A 287 26.49 -1.97 -28.82
C ARG A 287 28.01 -2.11 -28.82
N CYS A 288 28.77 -1.02 -28.93
CA CYS A 288 30.23 -1.10 -28.76
C CYS A 288 30.63 -1.56 -27.36
N TYR A 289 29.92 -1.11 -26.34
CA TYR A 289 30.12 -1.54 -24.97
C TYR A 289 29.88 -3.04 -24.82
N THR A 290 28.76 -3.56 -25.34
CA THR A 290 28.44 -5.01 -25.34
C THR A 290 29.59 -5.83 -25.91
N VAL A 291 30.03 -5.51 -27.14
CA VAL A 291 31.11 -6.27 -27.78
C VAL A 291 32.41 -6.17 -27.00
N ALA A 292 32.70 -5.01 -26.40
CA ALA A 292 33.89 -4.84 -25.58
C ALA A 292 33.81 -5.60 -24.25
N GLU A 293 32.64 -5.64 -23.63
CA GLU A 293 32.41 -6.33 -22.37
C GLU A 293 32.52 -7.85 -22.54
N GLU A 294 31.87 -8.41 -23.56
CA GLU A 294 31.97 -9.82 -23.99
C GLU A 294 33.40 -10.22 -24.35
N ALA A 295 34.14 -9.33 -25.03
CA ALA A 295 35.54 -9.53 -25.35
C ALA A 295 36.48 -9.39 -24.15
N GLY A 296 35.95 -9.07 -22.95
CA GLY A 296 36.75 -8.92 -21.75
C GLY A 296 37.56 -7.63 -21.69
N TYR A 297 37.25 -6.63 -22.53
CA TYR A 297 37.97 -5.35 -22.55
C TYR A 297 37.56 -4.41 -21.41
N ASN A 298 38.50 -3.59 -20.96
CA ASN A 298 38.29 -2.52 -19.96
C ASN A 298 38.03 -1.14 -20.59
N LEU A 299 38.25 -1.01 -21.90
CA LEU A 299 38.03 0.20 -22.68
C LEU A 299 37.37 -0.16 -24.00
N PHE A 300 36.48 0.73 -24.44
CA PHE A 300 35.99 0.74 -25.81
C PHE A 300 35.98 2.16 -26.34
N ALA A 301 35.89 2.28 -27.65
CA ALA A 301 35.86 3.55 -28.33
C ALA A 301 35.01 3.44 -29.60
N LEU A 302 34.43 4.55 -30.02
CA LEU A 302 33.55 4.63 -31.18
C LEU A 302 34.03 5.73 -32.12
N GLU A 303 34.26 5.34 -33.38
CA GLU A 303 34.69 6.23 -34.47
C GLU A 303 33.54 6.82 -35.25
N ASP A 304 33.82 7.96 -35.90
CA ASP A 304 33.00 8.49 -36.98
C ASP A 304 32.90 7.45 -38.12
N GLY A 305 31.68 7.09 -38.49
CA GLY A 305 31.40 5.98 -39.40
C GLY A 305 31.05 4.67 -38.71
N GLY A 306 31.15 4.58 -37.37
CA GLY A 306 30.53 3.52 -36.58
C GLY A 306 31.42 2.30 -36.29
N MET A 307 32.73 2.46 -36.36
CA MET A 307 33.66 1.40 -36.01
C MET A 307 33.87 1.35 -34.50
N CYS A 308 33.51 0.22 -33.88
CA CYS A 308 33.83 -0.01 -32.48
C CYS A 308 35.29 -0.49 -32.36
N ARG A 309 36.05 0.18 -31.50
CA ARG A 309 37.37 -0.26 -31.06
C ARG A 309 37.33 -0.67 -29.61
N GLY A 310 38.12 -1.66 -29.23
CA GLY A 310 38.18 -2.14 -27.84
C GLY A 310 39.55 -2.67 -27.50
N GLY A 311 39.91 -2.66 -26.23
CA GLY A 311 41.15 -3.26 -25.81
C GLY A 311 41.43 -3.06 -24.33
N ASN A 312 42.36 -3.86 -23.83
CA ASN A 312 42.90 -3.66 -22.48
C ASN A 312 44.08 -2.68 -22.52
N ASP A 313 44.15 -1.83 -21.49
CA ASP A 313 45.27 -0.92 -21.21
C ASP A 313 45.57 0.08 -22.33
N GLN A 314 44.58 0.38 -23.19
CA GLN A 314 44.73 1.27 -24.33
C GLN A 314 44.76 2.76 -23.96
N ILE A 315 44.52 3.12 -22.69
CA ILE A 315 44.61 4.53 -22.24
C ILE A 315 45.97 5.14 -22.58
N GLY A 316 47.07 4.38 -22.44
CA GLY A 316 48.41 4.84 -22.85
C GLY A 316 48.49 5.25 -24.32
N ARG A 317 47.82 4.52 -25.22
CA ARG A 317 47.77 4.84 -26.65
C ARG A 317 46.96 6.11 -26.92
N TYR A 318 45.74 6.20 -26.37
CA TYR A 318 44.89 7.37 -26.56
C TYR A 318 45.53 8.65 -25.98
N ARG A 319 46.28 8.51 -24.88
CA ARG A 319 47.10 9.60 -24.32
C ARG A 319 48.18 10.10 -25.28
N VAL A 320 48.95 9.21 -25.92
CA VAL A 320 50.00 9.59 -26.88
C VAL A 320 49.41 10.32 -28.09
N LEU A 321 48.21 9.93 -28.53
CA LEU A 321 47.48 10.61 -29.61
C LEU A 321 46.93 11.98 -29.16
N GLY A 322 46.59 12.11 -27.88
CA GLY A 322 46.11 13.33 -27.25
C GLY A 322 44.64 13.64 -27.58
N PHE A 323 44.08 14.64 -26.89
CA PHE A 323 42.67 15.04 -27.06
C PHE A 323 42.41 15.65 -28.45
N SER A 324 41.22 15.38 -28.98
CA SER A 324 40.69 16.03 -30.18
C SER A 324 39.46 16.87 -29.82
N GLN A 325 39.15 17.87 -30.64
CA GLN A 325 37.92 18.67 -30.55
C GLN A 325 36.95 18.31 -31.68
N ASN A 326 37.30 17.33 -32.51
CA ASN A 326 36.52 17.00 -33.70
C ASN A 326 35.37 16.04 -33.42
N CYS A 327 35.27 15.45 -32.22
CA CYS A 327 34.12 14.59 -31.90
C CYS A 327 32.84 15.40 -31.74
N GLY A 328 31.71 14.83 -32.16
CA GLY A 328 30.39 15.39 -31.89
C GLY A 328 29.99 15.28 -30.42
N ASN A 329 28.89 15.96 -30.05
CA ASN A 329 28.28 15.85 -28.71
C ASN A 329 27.41 14.57 -28.56
N ASP A 330 27.45 13.66 -29.53
CA ASP A 330 26.71 12.41 -29.55
C ASP A 330 27.55 11.22 -29.06
N GLY A 331 28.83 11.42 -28.77
CA GLY A 331 29.72 10.40 -28.22
C GLY A 331 30.18 9.36 -29.25
N LYS A 332 30.09 9.68 -30.54
CA LYS A 332 30.36 8.74 -31.62
C LYS A 332 31.65 9.02 -32.38
N GLY A 333 32.53 9.86 -31.84
CA GLY A 333 33.76 10.27 -32.51
C GLY A 333 33.52 11.43 -33.50
N GLY A 334 34.48 11.64 -34.40
CA GLY A 334 34.42 12.64 -35.45
C GLY A 334 35.59 12.53 -36.44
N ASP A 335 35.77 13.52 -37.31
CA ASP A 335 36.84 13.50 -38.32
C ASP A 335 38.23 13.32 -37.69
N ASN A 336 38.88 12.19 -37.97
CA ASN A 336 40.14 11.76 -37.35
C ASN A 336 40.12 11.79 -35.81
N ALA A 337 38.95 11.53 -35.22
CA ALA A 337 38.73 11.57 -33.80
C ALA A 337 37.81 10.44 -33.34
N ILE A 338 38.03 9.98 -32.11
CA ILE A 338 37.35 8.82 -31.55
C ILE A 338 36.93 9.11 -30.12
N ASP A 339 35.69 8.80 -29.78
CA ASP A 339 35.20 8.90 -28.41
C ASP A 339 35.56 7.63 -27.65
N VAL A 340 36.18 7.80 -26.47
CA VAL A 340 36.69 6.69 -25.66
C VAL A 340 35.88 6.59 -24.37
N TYR A 341 35.56 5.36 -24.01
CA TYR A 341 34.74 4.99 -22.88
C TYR A 341 35.43 3.94 -22.04
N LEU A 342 35.24 4.06 -20.73
CA LEU A 342 35.75 3.17 -19.72
C LEU A 342 34.66 2.21 -19.28
N ILE A 343 35.01 0.92 -19.19
CA ILE A 343 34.17 -0.11 -18.60
C ILE A 343 34.56 -0.23 -17.12
N PRO A 344 33.73 0.22 -16.17
CA PRO A 344 33.98 0.12 -14.73
C PRO A 344 34.07 -1.34 -14.29
N GLY A 345 34.67 -1.57 -13.13
CA GLY A 345 34.84 -2.92 -12.57
C GLY A 345 35.99 -3.73 -13.20
N LYS A 346 36.67 -3.22 -14.24
CA LYS A 346 37.90 -3.81 -14.78
C LYS A 346 39.10 -2.90 -14.50
N ALA A 347 40.22 -3.50 -14.10
CA ALA A 347 41.42 -2.73 -13.79
C ALA A 347 42.05 -2.16 -15.06
N THR A 348 42.45 -0.89 -15.04
CA THR A 348 43.11 -0.19 -16.15
C THR A 348 44.06 0.89 -15.63
N TRP A 349 44.91 1.42 -16.50
CA TRP A 349 45.66 2.65 -16.22
C TRP A 349 44.72 3.83 -16.25
N LEU A 350 44.47 4.50 -15.12
CA LEU A 350 43.53 5.62 -15.04
C LEU A 350 43.94 6.77 -15.96
N PRO A 351 43.01 7.62 -16.45
CA PRO A 351 43.33 8.77 -17.30
C PRO A 351 44.25 9.77 -16.58
N SER A 352 45.25 10.30 -17.27
CA SER A 352 46.13 11.32 -16.70
C SER A 352 45.41 12.66 -16.62
N ARG A 353 45.30 13.24 -15.42
CA ARG A 353 44.66 14.55 -15.24
C ARG A 353 45.51 15.43 -14.33
N GLY A 354 46.14 16.44 -14.90
CA GLY A 354 46.88 17.46 -14.13
C GLY A 354 45.98 18.25 -13.16
N SER A 355 44.67 18.27 -13.40
CA SER A 355 43.66 18.85 -12.51
C SER A 355 43.48 18.10 -11.19
N TRP A 356 44.01 16.87 -11.06
CA TRP A 356 43.96 16.14 -9.80
C TRP A 356 44.81 16.77 -8.71
N ILE A 357 45.85 17.54 -9.06
CA ILE A 357 46.74 18.14 -8.05
C ILE A 357 45.98 19.15 -7.20
N VAL A 358 45.81 18.82 -5.91
CA VAL A 358 45.14 19.68 -4.92
C VAL A 358 46.10 20.26 -3.89
N ASP A 359 47.24 19.61 -3.66
CA ASP A 359 48.29 20.10 -2.77
C ASP A 359 49.67 19.59 -3.23
N GLN A 360 50.73 20.33 -2.94
CA GLN A 360 52.11 19.94 -3.29
C GLN A 360 53.14 20.73 -2.50
N THR A 361 54.35 20.17 -2.40
CA THR A 361 55.52 20.93 -1.98
C THR A 361 55.75 22.10 -2.95
N GLN A 362 56.13 23.27 -2.42
CA GLN A 362 56.27 24.50 -3.22
C GLN A 362 57.22 24.29 -4.42
N THR A 363 56.79 24.76 -5.59
CA THR A 363 57.53 24.69 -6.86
C THR A 363 57.55 26.07 -7.53
N TYR A 364 58.46 26.30 -8.49
CA TYR A 364 58.25 27.30 -9.54
C TYR A 364 57.09 26.88 -10.45
N ASP A 365 56.43 27.85 -11.10
CA ASP A 365 55.21 27.60 -11.86
C ASP A 365 55.38 26.66 -13.07
N ASN A 366 56.57 26.64 -13.67
CA ASN A 366 56.88 25.78 -14.81
C ASN A 366 57.09 24.30 -14.42
N ASN A 367 57.37 23.99 -13.16
CA ASN A 367 57.71 22.64 -12.69
C ASN A 367 56.77 22.09 -11.59
N ARG A 368 55.52 22.54 -11.58
CA ARG A 368 54.46 22.03 -10.69
C ARG A 368 54.16 20.54 -10.96
N ALA A 369 53.59 19.85 -9.97
CA ALA A 369 53.29 18.42 -10.04
C ALA A 369 52.29 18.04 -11.13
N ASN A 370 51.50 18.98 -11.65
CA ASN A 370 50.61 18.74 -12.79
C ASN A 370 51.38 18.39 -14.08
N ARG A 371 52.69 18.69 -14.15
CA ARG A 371 53.58 18.23 -15.23
C ARG A 371 53.74 16.72 -15.28
N LEU A 372 53.60 16.01 -14.15
CA LEU A 372 53.63 14.54 -14.15
C LEU A 372 52.47 13.90 -14.92
N PHE A 373 51.48 14.69 -15.31
CA PHE A 373 50.24 14.24 -15.91
C PHE A 373 50.01 14.80 -17.33
N ASP A 374 50.97 15.52 -17.92
CA ASP A 374 50.80 16.17 -19.23
C ASP A 374 51.29 15.31 -20.41
N VAL A 375 51.82 14.10 -20.15
CA VAL A 375 52.31 13.12 -21.14
C VAL A 375 53.51 13.66 -21.95
N ASN A 376 54.09 14.79 -21.55
CA ASN A 376 55.22 15.40 -22.22
C ASN A 376 56.53 15.00 -21.53
N ASP A 377 57.37 14.22 -22.22
CA ASP A 377 58.64 13.75 -21.65
C ASP A 377 59.67 14.87 -21.38
N ALA A 378 59.44 16.06 -21.95
CA ALA A 378 60.31 17.22 -21.81
C ALA A 378 59.98 18.07 -20.58
N THR A 379 58.81 17.89 -19.97
CA THR A 379 58.44 18.56 -18.72
C THR A 379 58.73 17.63 -17.54
N TYR A 380 58.90 18.23 -16.36
CA TYR A 380 59.17 17.48 -15.13
C TYR A 380 58.71 18.26 -13.91
N TRP A 381 58.29 17.52 -12.88
CA TRP A 381 58.06 18.05 -11.55
C TRP A 381 59.39 18.28 -10.84
N ASN A 382 59.52 19.45 -10.21
CA ASN A 382 60.68 19.84 -9.42
C ASN A 382 60.20 20.68 -8.21
N PRO A 383 60.14 20.09 -7.00
CA PRO A 383 59.66 20.76 -5.79
C PRO A 383 60.72 21.68 -5.17
N VAL A 384 61.00 22.79 -5.87
CA VAL A 384 61.83 23.91 -5.41
C VAL A 384 61.06 25.21 -5.59
N GLY A 385 61.01 26.06 -4.57
CA GLY A 385 60.27 27.31 -4.59
C GLY A 385 61.07 28.52 -4.08
N PRO A 386 60.59 29.75 -4.33
CA PRO A 386 61.32 30.98 -4.00
C PRO A 386 61.53 31.22 -2.48
N TYR A 387 60.76 30.54 -1.63
CA TYR A 387 60.81 30.69 -0.16
C TYR A 387 61.34 29.45 0.58
N ILE A 388 61.53 28.34 -0.15
CA ILE A 388 62.10 27.10 0.36
C ILE A 388 63.16 26.67 -0.65
N THR A 389 64.42 27.04 -0.39
CA THR A 389 65.53 26.15 -0.75
C THR A 389 65.41 24.97 0.19
N ALA A 390 64.61 23.98 -0.19
CA ALA A 390 64.53 22.72 0.53
C ALA A 390 65.98 22.29 0.77
N PRO A 391 66.46 22.21 2.03
CA PRO A 391 67.85 21.89 2.29
C PRO A 391 68.21 20.62 1.52
N ARG A 392 69.48 20.47 1.08
CA ARG A 392 69.97 19.13 0.74
C ARG A 392 69.53 18.20 1.88
N TYR A 393 68.93 17.06 1.53
CA TYR A 393 68.30 16.09 2.44
C TYR A 393 66.92 16.46 2.99
N HIS A 394 66.16 17.36 2.34
CA HIS A 394 64.76 17.62 2.66
C HIS A 394 63.84 16.46 2.24
N ASN A 395 63.88 15.38 3.01
CA ASN A 395 63.29 14.09 2.71
C ASN A 395 61.75 14.00 2.87
N ARG A 396 61.01 15.04 2.46
CA ARG A 396 59.53 15.13 2.58
C ARG A 396 58.89 15.86 1.39
N TRP A 397 59.34 15.61 0.17
CA TRP A 397 58.70 16.18 -1.03
C TRP A 397 57.45 15.40 -1.40
N PHE A 398 56.36 16.10 -1.70
CA PHE A 398 55.09 15.44 -2.00
C PHE A 398 54.22 16.22 -2.98
N PHE A 399 53.25 15.49 -3.53
CA PHE A 399 52.02 16.03 -4.09
C PHE A 399 50.85 15.17 -3.64
N ALA A 400 49.69 15.80 -3.45
CA ALA A 400 48.43 15.17 -3.14
C ALA A 400 47.41 15.42 -4.25
N MET A 401 46.56 14.44 -4.45
CA MET A 401 45.64 14.34 -5.56
C MET A 401 44.22 14.12 -5.07
N ASP A 402 43.25 14.77 -5.71
CA ASP A 402 41.82 14.46 -5.64
C ASP A 402 41.40 13.82 -6.96
N LEU A 403 41.08 12.52 -6.94
CA LEU A 403 40.67 11.79 -8.14
C LEU A 403 39.17 11.98 -8.43
N THR A 404 38.50 12.92 -7.76
CA THR A 404 37.07 13.30 -7.85
C THR A 404 36.08 12.29 -7.27
N VAL A 405 36.35 10.99 -7.42
CA VAL A 405 35.61 9.88 -6.81
C VAL A 405 36.60 8.85 -6.24
N PRO A 406 36.18 7.98 -5.30
CA PRO A 406 37.05 6.92 -4.80
C PRO A 406 37.44 5.94 -5.90
N HIS A 407 38.73 5.62 -6.04
CA HIS A 407 39.22 4.58 -6.96
C HIS A 407 40.03 3.53 -6.20
N THR A 408 39.98 2.28 -6.66
CA THR A 408 40.81 1.20 -6.13
C THR A 408 42.11 1.12 -6.91
N LEU A 409 43.25 1.56 -6.35
CA LEU A 409 44.55 1.47 -7.01
C LEU A 409 45.31 0.21 -6.59
N THR A 410 46.01 -0.40 -7.54
CA THR A 410 46.82 -1.63 -7.32
C THR A 410 48.24 -1.55 -7.83
N ARG A 411 48.52 -0.63 -8.76
CA ARG A 411 49.89 -0.34 -9.23
C ARG A 411 50.10 1.13 -9.47
N ILE A 412 51.35 1.54 -9.38
CA ILE A 412 51.84 2.86 -9.75
C ILE A 412 53.07 2.68 -10.61
N ARG A 413 53.24 3.49 -11.65
CA ARG A 413 54.52 3.61 -12.34
C ARG A 413 54.90 5.07 -12.47
N PHE A 414 56.18 5.36 -12.54
CA PHE A 414 56.64 6.71 -12.84
C PHE A 414 57.96 6.70 -13.61
N LYS A 415 58.26 7.84 -14.25
CA LYS A 415 59.53 8.11 -14.91
C LYS A 415 60.34 9.07 -14.06
N ASN A 416 61.54 8.65 -13.72
CA ASN A 416 62.57 9.54 -13.21
C ASN A 416 63.05 10.51 -14.31
N TYR A 417 63.80 11.53 -13.92
CA TYR A 417 64.40 12.46 -14.89
C TYR A 417 65.50 11.79 -15.72
N GLY A 418 66.18 10.80 -15.13
CA GLY A 418 67.18 9.96 -15.78
C GLY A 418 68.61 10.33 -15.43
N ASP A 419 68.84 11.16 -14.41
CA ASP A 419 70.18 11.40 -13.84
C ASP A 419 70.41 10.56 -12.57
N THR A 420 71.52 10.75 -11.85
CA THR A 420 71.73 10.06 -10.56
C THR A 420 71.53 10.96 -9.35
N THR A 421 71.40 12.27 -9.57
CA THR A 421 71.40 13.28 -8.51
C THR A 421 69.99 13.51 -7.97
N HIS A 422 69.03 13.69 -8.87
CA HIS A 422 67.64 14.06 -8.58
C HIS A 422 66.69 12.86 -8.67
N ASP A 423 67.12 11.75 -9.24
CA ASP A 423 66.30 10.55 -9.35
C ASP A 423 65.81 10.07 -7.97
N ILE A 424 64.50 9.77 -7.90
CA ILE A 424 63.85 9.25 -6.71
C ILE A 424 64.44 7.88 -6.39
N ARG A 425 64.71 7.63 -5.10
CA ARG A 425 65.16 6.34 -4.56
C ARG A 425 64.11 5.70 -3.66
N VAL A 426 63.52 6.49 -2.77
CA VAL A 426 62.54 6.03 -1.77
C VAL A 426 61.29 6.90 -1.85
N PHE A 427 60.14 6.26 -2.00
CA PHE A 427 58.85 6.93 -1.94
C PHE A 427 57.81 6.11 -1.17
N LYS A 428 56.76 6.79 -0.74
CA LYS A 428 55.55 6.21 -0.19
C LYS A 428 54.35 6.68 -1.01
N LEU A 429 53.45 5.76 -1.31
CA LEU A 429 52.11 6.07 -1.79
C LEU A 429 51.15 5.98 -0.60
N GLN A 430 50.43 7.06 -0.36
CA GLN A 430 49.49 7.19 0.75
C GLN A 430 48.07 7.46 0.24
N MET A 431 47.06 7.12 1.04
CA MET A 431 45.65 7.33 0.69
C MET A 431 44.87 7.99 1.82
N SER A 432 43.75 8.64 1.47
CA SER A 432 42.81 9.26 2.40
C SER A 432 41.40 9.31 1.83
N GLN A 433 40.39 9.16 2.68
CA GLN A 433 38.99 9.38 2.28
C GLN A 433 38.59 10.86 2.34
N VAL A 434 39.24 11.66 3.18
CA VAL A 434 38.82 13.05 3.46
C VAL A 434 39.81 14.11 2.97
N GLY A 435 41.04 13.72 2.59
CA GLY A 435 42.04 14.61 2.02
C GLY A 435 42.66 15.61 3.03
N SER A 436 42.57 15.31 4.33
CA SER A 436 43.12 16.16 5.39
C SER A 436 44.65 16.03 5.49
N PRO A 437 45.41 17.09 5.85
CA PRO A 437 46.86 17.01 6.04
C PRO A 437 47.33 15.97 7.06
N TYR A 438 46.46 15.56 7.99
CA TYR A 438 46.75 14.64 9.08
C TYR A 438 46.18 13.23 8.88
N ASP A 439 45.39 13.01 7.83
CA ASP A 439 44.69 11.76 7.57
C ASP A 439 45.30 11.08 6.35
N TRP A 440 46.43 10.40 6.51
CA TRP A 440 47.11 9.71 5.42
C TRP A 440 47.64 8.35 5.88
N ASP A 441 47.19 7.29 5.23
CA ASP A 441 47.66 5.92 5.47
C ASP A 441 48.65 5.50 4.39
N ASP A 442 49.78 4.91 4.79
CA ASP A 442 50.76 4.34 3.86
C ASP A 442 50.20 3.06 3.22
N VAL A 443 50.08 3.05 1.89
CA VAL A 443 49.58 1.89 1.11
C VAL A 443 50.72 1.15 0.43
N LYS A 444 51.76 1.87 0.02
CA LYS A 444 52.97 1.30 -0.57
C LYS A 444 54.20 2.06 -0.11
N SER A 445 55.25 1.33 0.25
CA SER A 445 56.60 1.88 0.44
C SER A 445 57.55 1.20 -0.55
N VAL A 446 58.39 2.00 -1.21
CA VAL A 446 59.42 1.54 -2.15
C VAL A 446 60.74 2.17 -1.74
N THR A 447 61.83 1.39 -1.71
CA THR A 447 63.11 1.81 -1.11
C THR A 447 64.30 1.84 -2.08
N ASP A 448 64.10 1.34 -3.29
CA ASP A 448 65.15 0.93 -4.22
C ASP A 448 64.77 1.21 -5.68
N VAL A 449 64.17 2.37 -5.95
CA VAL A 449 63.93 2.84 -7.32
C VAL A 449 65.26 2.99 -8.07
N GLN A 450 65.33 2.51 -9.31
CA GLN A 450 66.51 2.58 -10.16
C GLN A 450 66.80 4.02 -10.60
N ALA A 451 68.07 4.44 -10.52
CA ALA A 451 68.55 5.74 -11.01
C ALA A 451 69.00 5.67 -12.49
N GLY A 452 69.18 6.82 -13.11
CA GLY A 452 69.85 6.95 -14.41
C GLY A 452 69.01 6.45 -15.59
N THR A 453 67.69 6.38 -15.43
CA THR A 453 66.76 5.90 -16.46
C THR A 453 65.53 6.78 -16.57
N THR A 454 65.13 7.06 -17.82
CA THR A 454 63.87 7.73 -18.17
C THR A 454 62.73 6.75 -18.47
N ALA A 455 63.01 5.44 -18.40
CA ALA A 455 61.99 4.42 -18.59
C ALA A 455 61.01 4.39 -17.41
N PHE A 456 59.76 3.97 -17.67
CA PHE A 456 58.81 3.71 -16.60
C PHE A 456 59.33 2.61 -15.68
N GLN A 457 59.23 2.87 -14.38
CA GLN A 457 59.43 1.87 -13.34
C GLN A 457 58.09 1.62 -12.66
N GLU A 458 57.65 0.37 -12.65
CA GLU A 458 56.33 -0.04 -12.15
C GLU A 458 56.45 -0.73 -10.80
N PHE A 459 55.57 -0.34 -9.89
CA PHE A 459 55.48 -0.83 -8.52
C PHE A 459 54.04 -1.24 -8.23
N GLY A 460 53.84 -2.54 -7.99
CA GLY A 460 52.54 -3.11 -7.65
C GLY A 460 52.52 -3.72 -6.24
N SER A 461 51.72 -4.77 -6.09
CA SER A 461 51.56 -5.51 -4.82
C SER A 461 51.05 -4.64 -3.68
N PHE A 462 50.05 -3.79 -3.99
CA PHE A 462 49.22 -3.11 -3.01
C PHE A 462 47.78 -3.06 -3.52
N GLN A 463 46.84 -2.77 -2.64
CA GLN A 463 45.47 -2.46 -3.01
C GLN A 463 44.93 -1.45 -2.01
N GLY A 464 44.42 -0.32 -2.49
CA GLY A 464 43.80 0.70 -1.64
C GLY A 464 42.67 1.38 -2.38
N THR A 465 41.57 1.68 -1.69
CA THR A 465 40.41 2.38 -2.25
C THR A 465 40.29 3.74 -1.60
N ALA A 466 40.43 4.82 -2.35
CA ALA A 466 40.35 6.17 -1.81
C ALA A 466 40.11 7.21 -2.91
N ARG A 467 39.53 8.35 -2.53
CA ARG A 467 39.41 9.54 -3.40
C ARG A 467 40.69 10.35 -3.41
N TYR A 468 41.33 10.51 -2.26
CA TYR A 468 42.54 11.31 -2.13
C TYR A 468 43.78 10.41 -2.04
N TRP A 469 44.82 10.77 -2.80
CA TRP A 469 46.08 10.03 -2.86
C TRP A 469 47.26 10.97 -2.73
N LYS A 470 48.34 10.52 -2.11
CA LYS A 470 49.55 11.32 -1.91
C LYS A 470 50.79 10.53 -2.24
N PHE A 471 51.63 11.11 -3.08
CA PHE A 471 52.94 10.58 -3.43
C PHE A 471 53.99 11.34 -2.62
N LEU A 472 54.65 10.65 -1.69
CA LEU A 472 55.62 11.21 -0.76
C LEU A 472 57.02 10.65 -1.05
N VAL A 473 57.89 11.47 -1.62
CA VAL A 473 59.31 11.15 -1.79
C VAL A 473 60.04 11.43 -0.48
N THR A 474 60.68 10.39 0.03
CA THR A 474 61.47 10.47 1.28
C THR A 474 62.97 10.38 1.04
N ARG A 475 63.42 10.04 -0.17
CA ARG A 475 64.85 10.05 -0.50
C ARG A 475 65.07 10.03 -2.02
N THR A 476 66.02 10.83 -2.49
CA THR A 476 66.66 10.70 -3.81
C THR A 476 68.04 10.05 -3.66
N HIS A 477 68.67 9.66 -4.77
CA HIS A 477 69.96 8.96 -4.72
C HIS A 477 71.10 9.79 -4.11
N GLU A 478 71.14 11.11 -4.36
CA GLU A 478 72.16 12.01 -3.81
C GLU A 478 71.64 13.01 -2.75
N GLY A 479 70.33 12.96 -2.44
CA GLY A 479 69.71 13.82 -1.41
C GLY A 479 69.25 15.19 -1.91
N TYR A 480 69.22 15.40 -3.23
CA TYR A 480 68.60 16.57 -3.86
C TYR A 480 67.09 16.43 -3.99
N GLN A 481 66.40 17.52 -4.31
CA GLN A 481 64.99 17.50 -4.70
C GLN A 481 64.73 16.52 -5.86
N PRO A 482 63.57 15.84 -5.87
CA PRO A 482 63.25 14.87 -6.91
C PRO A 482 62.91 15.55 -8.23
N TRP A 483 63.41 15.01 -9.33
CA TRP A 483 62.93 15.32 -10.67
C TRP A 483 62.25 14.08 -11.26
N ALA A 484 60.97 14.23 -11.62
CA ALA A 484 60.18 13.17 -12.21
C ALA A 484 59.39 13.71 -13.40
N ARG A 485 59.29 12.91 -14.46
CA ARG A 485 58.68 13.32 -15.74
C ARG A 485 57.21 12.93 -15.84
N GLU A 486 56.85 11.75 -15.34
CA GLU A 486 55.49 11.22 -15.53
C GLU A 486 55.12 10.25 -14.41
N VAL A 487 53.84 10.20 -14.02
CA VAL A 487 53.30 9.23 -13.07
C VAL A 487 51.95 8.69 -13.55
N ASP A 488 51.76 7.38 -13.41
CA ASP A 488 50.53 6.68 -13.76
C ASP A 488 50.06 5.75 -12.66
N PHE A 489 48.74 5.62 -12.56
CA PHE A 489 48.07 4.75 -11.60
C PHE A 489 47.25 3.69 -12.31
N TYR A 490 47.36 2.45 -11.88
CA TYR A 490 46.59 1.31 -12.37
C TYR A 490 45.62 0.85 -11.29
N GLY A 491 44.36 0.63 -11.65
CA GLY A 491 43.32 0.33 -10.68
C GLY A 491 41.94 0.12 -11.28
N PHE A 492 40.98 -0.17 -10.42
CA PHE A 492 39.56 -0.27 -10.76
C PHE A 492 38.92 1.12 -10.61
N PRO A 493 38.47 1.72 -11.72
CA PRO A 493 37.73 2.96 -11.67
C PRO A 493 36.34 2.72 -11.06
N SER A 494 35.91 3.57 -10.14
CA SER A 494 34.51 3.59 -9.68
C SER A 494 33.70 4.49 -10.60
N VAL A 495 32.41 4.20 -10.70
CA VAL A 495 31.42 4.92 -11.51
C VAL A 495 31.08 6.26 -10.89
#